data_AF-A0A2H6N6X1-F1
#
_entry.id   AF-A0A2H6N6X1-F1
#
_cell.length_a   1.000
_cell.length_b   1.000
_cell.length_c   1.000
_cell.angle_alpha   90.00
_cell.angle_beta   90.00
_cell.angle_gamma   90.00
#
_symmetry.space_group_name_H-M   'P 1'
#
loop_
_entity.id
_entity.type
_entity.pdbx_description
1 polymer ?
#
loop_
_entity_poly.entity_id
_entity_poly.type
_entity_poly.pdbx_seq_one_letter_code
_entity_poly.pdbx_strand_id
1 'polypeptide(L)'
;GVGYSARKSPLYDNCFLHAPDGQPLCTCDRKKAQWYLDKGIGELVNVEPFTVRLKFEPSGRPESTVDYYLTVKENLCVVCGKKESYIRKNIVPHEYRKHFPIQMKDHNSHDVLLLCTACHALSNYYDNHLKQQLAEEFGAPIGCEEG
;
A
#
# COMPACT_ATOMS: atom_id res chain seq x y z
N GLY A 1 7.76 25.61 0.68
CA GLY A 1 8.02 24.16 0.53
C GLY A 1 6.90 23.41 1.21
N VAL A 2 6.23 22.51 0.50
CA VAL A 2 5.14 21.71 1.09
C VAL A 2 5.79 20.75 2.09
N GLY A 3 5.63 21.04 3.38
CA GLY A 3 6.19 20.21 4.44
C GLY A 3 5.56 18.82 4.40
N TYR A 4 6.38 17.78 4.32
CA TYR A 4 5.88 16.41 4.41
C TYR A 4 5.24 16.19 5.78
N SER A 5 3.96 15.79 5.81
CA SER A 5 3.29 15.44 7.06
C SER A 5 3.63 14.00 7.41
N ALA A 6 4.43 13.82 8.47
CA ALA A 6 4.69 12.50 9.03
C ALA A 6 3.38 11.87 9.54
N ARG A 7 3.26 10.55 9.41
CA ARG A 7 2.10 9.84 9.94
C ARG A 7 2.07 9.93 11.47
N LYS A 8 0.89 10.26 12.02
CA LYS A 8 0.62 10.24 13.46
C LYS A 8 0.17 8.86 13.96
N SER A 9 -0.21 7.96 13.05
CA SER A 9 -0.68 6.61 13.36
C SER A 9 -0.02 5.57 12.45
N PRO A 10 0.04 4.29 12.88
CA PRO A 10 0.51 3.19 12.06
C PRO A 10 -0.13 3.17 10.65
N LEU A 11 0.61 2.72 9.66
CA LEU A 11 0.09 2.40 8.33
C LEU A 11 -0.47 0.99 8.28
N TYR A 12 0.25 0.03 8.85
CA TYR A 12 -0.14 -1.37 8.86
C TYR A 12 -0.80 -1.71 10.19
N ASP A 13 -2.12 -1.89 10.16
CA ASP A 13 -2.88 -2.44 11.29
C ASP A 13 -2.86 -3.98 11.30
N ASN A 14 -2.42 -4.59 10.19
CA ASN A 14 -2.26 -6.04 10.02
C ASN A 14 -3.51 -6.86 10.38
N CYS A 15 -4.70 -6.36 10.04
CA CYS A 15 -5.94 -7.11 10.20
C CYS A 15 -6.04 -8.18 9.10
N PHE A 16 -6.50 -9.39 9.42
CA PHE A 16 -6.60 -10.48 8.44
C PHE A 16 -7.97 -10.52 7.77
N LEU A 17 -7.97 -10.74 6.45
CA LEU A 17 -9.15 -11.09 5.67
C LEU A 17 -9.10 -12.55 5.28
N HIS A 18 -10.17 -13.29 5.56
CA HIS A 18 -10.32 -14.69 5.19
C HIS A 18 -11.47 -14.88 4.18
N ALA A 19 -11.36 -15.89 3.33
CA ALA A 19 -12.43 -16.35 2.44
C ALA A 19 -13.52 -17.12 3.23
N PRO A 20 -14.70 -17.39 2.63
CA PRO A 20 -15.79 -18.09 3.31
C PRO A 20 -15.43 -19.47 3.89
N ASP A 21 -14.50 -20.17 3.24
CA ASP A 21 -13.96 -21.47 3.67
C ASP A 21 -12.87 -21.36 4.75
N GLY A 22 -12.49 -20.14 5.13
CA GLY A 22 -11.45 -19.86 6.12
C GLY A 22 -10.05 -19.67 5.56
N GLN A 23 -9.83 -19.79 4.24
CA GLN A 23 -8.53 -19.53 3.63
C GLN A 23 -8.08 -18.08 3.88
N PRO A 24 -6.87 -17.82 4.41
CA PRO A 24 -6.32 -16.48 4.50
C PRO A 24 -6.15 -15.83 3.12
N LEU A 25 -6.58 -14.57 2.98
CA LEU A 25 -6.49 -13.80 1.74
C LEU A 25 -5.38 -12.75 1.79
N CYS A 26 -5.43 -11.86 2.79
CA CYS A 26 -4.43 -10.81 2.95
C CYS A 26 -4.50 -10.18 4.35
N THR A 27 -3.47 -9.41 4.66
CA THR A 27 -3.48 -8.38 5.71
C THR A 27 -4.01 -7.07 5.14
N CYS A 28 -4.70 -6.28 5.96
CA CYS A 28 -5.24 -4.98 5.57
C CYS A 28 -5.30 -4.01 6.76
N ASP A 29 -5.69 -2.76 6.47
CA ASP A 29 -5.95 -1.77 7.51
C ASP A 29 -7.29 -2.05 8.23
N ARG A 30 -7.41 -1.52 9.45
CA ARG A 30 -8.58 -1.73 10.30
C ARG A 30 -9.85 -1.16 9.66
N LYS A 31 -9.72 -0.04 8.94
CA LYS A 31 -10.85 0.62 8.28
C LYS A 31 -11.47 -0.26 7.19
N LYS A 32 -10.64 -0.92 6.39
CA LYS A 32 -11.07 -1.86 5.35
C LYS A 32 -11.71 -3.10 5.97
N ALA A 33 -11.09 -3.70 6.99
CA ALA A 33 -11.67 -4.84 7.68
C ALA A 33 -13.05 -4.48 8.28
N GLN A 34 -13.16 -3.33 8.95
CA GLN A 34 -14.40 -2.84 9.53
C GLN A 34 -15.46 -2.56 8.47
N TRP A 35 -15.09 -2.01 7.31
CA TRP A 35 -16.02 -1.77 6.21
C TRP A 35 -16.77 -3.04 5.78
N TYR A 36 -16.13 -4.21 5.76
CA TYR A 36 -16.81 -5.47 5.44
C TYR A 36 -17.84 -5.86 6.50
N LEU A 37 -17.53 -5.63 7.79
CA LEU A 37 -18.47 -5.86 8.90
C LEU A 37 -19.66 -4.91 8.82
N ASP A 38 -19.41 -3.62 8.63
CA ASP A 38 -20.43 -2.57 8.57
C ASP A 38 -21.37 -2.77 7.38
N LYS A 39 -20.85 -3.31 6.27
CA LYS A 39 -21.64 -3.67 5.08
C LYS A 39 -22.41 -4.98 5.23
N GLY A 40 -22.24 -5.71 6.33
CA GLY A 40 -22.89 -7.00 6.57
C GLY A 40 -22.37 -8.16 5.70
N ILE A 41 -21.35 -7.91 4.88
CA ILE A 41 -20.73 -8.87 3.95
C ILE A 41 -19.45 -9.52 4.52
N GLY A 42 -19.12 -9.19 5.76
CA GLY A 42 -18.08 -9.84 6.56
C GLY A 42 -18.62 -10.30 7.91
N GLU A 43 -17.86 -11.18 8.56
CA GLU A 43 -18.10 -11.68 9.91
C GLU A 43 -16.80 -11.58 10.71
N LEU A 44 -16.90 -11.11 11.95
CA LEU A 44 -15.76 -11.07 12.86
C LEU A 44 -15.47 -12.48 13.34
N VAL A 45 -14.29 -13.00 13.01
CA VAL A 45 -13.85 -14.36 13.41
C VAL A 45 -12.94 -14.31 14.62
N ASN A 46 -12.11 -13.28 14.73
CA ASN A 46 -11.22 -13.09 15.86
C ASN A 46 -11.04 -11.61 16.17
N VAL A 47 -10.89 -11.28 17.45
CA VAL A 47 -10.66 -9.90 17.92
C VAL A 47 -9.18 -9.55 17.90
N GLU A 48 -8.29 -10.51 18.21
CA GLU A 48 -6.84 -10.32 18.23
C GLU A 48 -6.09 -11.61 17.80
N PRO A 49 -5.38 -11.62 16.65
CA PRO A 49 -5.37 -10.56 15.65
C PRO A 49 -6.78 -10.32 15.08
N PHE A 50 -7.09 -9.08 14.71
CA PHE A 50 -8.40 -8.72 14.19
C PHE A 50 -8.62 -9.37 12.82
N THR A 51 -9.54 -10.33 12.76
CA THR A 51 -9.77 -11.17 11.59
C THR A 51 -11.22 -11.10 11.16
N VAL A 52 -11.43 -10.74 9.91
CA VAL A 52 -12.76 -10.69 9.28
C VAL A 52 -12.84 -11.73 8.17
N ARG A 53 -13.85 -12.58 8.21
CA ARG A 53 -14.16 -13.54 7.13
C ARG A 53 -15.21 -12.96 6.21
N LEU A 54 -14.94 -12.99 4.90
CA LEU A 54 -15.89 -12.59 3.88
C LEU A 54 -17.03 -13.61 3.78
N LYS A 55 -18.24 -13.13 3.51
CA LYS A 55 -19.43 -13.97 3.27
C LYS A 55 -19.67 -14.28 1.79
N PHE A 56 -18.73 -13.90 0.93
CA PHE A 56 -18.80 -14.08 -0.52
C PHE A 56 -17.45 -14.54 -1.06
N GLU A 57 -17.48 -15.14 -2.24
CA GLU A 57 -16.28 -15.60 -2.94
C GLU A 57 -15.50 -14.40 -3.51
N PRO A 58 -14.24 -14.16 -3.08
CA PRO A 58 -13.45 -13.07 -3.64
C PRO A 58 -13.05 -13.37 -5.08
N SER A 59 -12.87 -12.33 -5.90
CA SER A 59 -12.46 -12.47 -7.30
C SER A 59 -11.04 -13.01 -7.50
N GLY A 60 -10.25 -13.12 -6.43
CA GLY A 60 -8.90 -13.65 -6.45
C GLY A 60 -8.52 -14.21 -5.08
N ARG A 61 -7.70 -15.27 -5.09
CA ARG A 61 -7.14 -15.93 -3.91
C ARG A 61 -5.62 -16.06 -4.04
N PRO A 62 -4.87 -16.07 -2.94
CA PRO A 62 -3.46 -16.43 -2.95
C PRO A 62 -3.24 -17.83 -3.53
N GLU A 63 -2.32 -17.97 -4.49
CA GLU A 63 -1.94 -19.26 -5.07
C GLU A 63 -0.84 -19.97 -4.25
N SER A 64 -0.08 -19.24 -3.43
CA SER A 64 1.02 -19.78 -2.62
C SER A 64 0.87 -19.49 -1.13
N THR A 65 1.50 -20.31 -0.29
CA THR A 65 1.48 -20.15 1.18
C THR A 65 2.41 -19.05 1.67
N VAL A 66 3.40 -18.65 0.87
CA VAL A 66 4.31 -17.53 1.16
C VAL A 66 3.92 -16.36 0.27
N ASP A 67 2.74 -15.81 0.55
CA ASP A 67 2.24 -14.65 -0.14
C ASP A 67 2.63 -13.37 0.62
N TYR A 68 3.27 -12.42 -0.07
CA TYR A 68 3.57 -11.09 0.42
C TYR A 68 2.36 -10.43 1.11
N TYR A 69 1.15 -10.70 0.63
CA TYR A 69 -0.08 -10.13 1.18
C TYR A 69 -0.49 -10.72 2.52
N LEU A 70 -0.06 -11.94 2.84
CA LEU A 70 -0.33 -12.60 4.13
C LEU A 70 0.67 -12.20 5.22
N THR A 71 1.84 -11.68 4.83
CA THR A 71 2.88 -11.28 5.76
C THR A 71 2.53 -10.00 6.50
N VAL A 72 2.51 -10.08 7.84
CA VAL A 72 2.42 -8.96 8.78
C VAL A 72 3.58 -7.99 8.53
N LYS A 73 3.28 -6.70 8.44
CA LYS A 73 4.25 -5.66 8.09
C LYS A 73 4.55 -4.77 9.29
N GLU A 74 5.83 -4.49 9.50
CA GLU A 74 6.27 -3.54 10.52
C GLU A 74 6.10 -2.10 10.06
N ASN A 75 5.72 -1.23 11.00
CA ASN A 75 5.60 0.20 10.75
C ASN A 75 6.95 0.91 10.93
N LEU A 76 7.84 0.73 9.96
CA LEU A 76 9.20 1.29 9.96
C LEU A 76 9.61 1.78 8.58
N CYS A 77 10.65 2.61 8.52
CA CYS A 77 11.31 2.99 7.28
C CYS A 77 11.99 1.78 6.66
N VAL A 78 11.56 1.38 5.45
CA VAL A 78 12.11 0.20 4.77
C VAL A 78 13.58 0.36 4.33
N VAL A 79 14.10 1.59 4.32
CA VAL A 79 15.49 1.87 3.94
C VAL A 79 16.44 1.82 5.15
N CYS A 80 16.05 2.38 6.29
CA CYS A 80 16.95 2.55 7.44
C CYS A 80 16.42 2.02 8.78
N GLY A 81 15.24 1.40 8.81
CA GLY A 81 14.68 0.77 10.01
C GLY A 81 14.06 1.72 11.04
N LYS A 82 14.14 3.05 10.85
CA LYS A 82 13.56 4.03 11.80
C LYS A 82 12.05 3.80 11.98
N LYS A 83 11.61 3.70 13.23
CA LYS A 83 10.21 3.44 13.63
C LYS A 83 9.39 4.70 13.92
N GLU A 84 9.94 5.88 13.62
CA GLU A 84 9.31 7.17 13.91
C GLU A 84 9.31 8.06 12.66
N SER A 85 8.35 8.98 12.60
CA SER A 85 8.25 10.01 11.57
C SER A 85 8.36 9.48 10.13
N TYR A 86 7.59 8.43 9.82
CA TYR A 86 7.52 7.84 8.49
C TYR A 86 6.34 8.37 7.66
N ILE A 87 6.54 8.37 6.35
CA ILE A 87 5.64 8.85 5.31
C ILE A 87 5.36 7.69 4.36
N ARG A 88 4.14 7.64 3.82
CA ARG A 88 3.77 6.71 2.77
C ARG A 88 4.41 7.14 1.45
N LYS A 89 5.15 6.23 0.83
CA LYS A 89 5.79 6.42 -0.48
C LYS A 89 5.20 5.43 -1.49
N ASN A 90 4.70 5.94 -2.62
CA ASN A 90 4.42 5.11 -3.77
C ASN A 90 5.73 4.86 -4.53
N ILE A 91 6.05 3.60 -4.83
CA ILE A 91 7.23 3.21 -5.60
C ILE A 91 7.13 3.74 -7.03
N VAL A 92 5.97 3.54 -7.65
CA VAL A 92 5.65 4.13 -8.95
C VAL A 92 4.85 5.42 -8.72
N PRO A 93 5.36 6.59 -9.14
CA PRO A 93 4.62 7.83 -9.02
C PRO A 93 3.28 7.77 -9.76
N HIS A 94 2.25 8.43 -9.21
CA HIS A 94 0.88 8.37 -9.74
C HIS A 94 0.80 8.83 -11.21
N GLU A 95 1.61 9.83 -11.60
CA GLU A 95 1.69 10.35 -12.96
C GLU A 95 2.06 9.28 -14.00
N TYR A 96 2.83 8.25 -13.62
CA TYR A 96 3.14 7.10 -14.47
C TYR A 96 2.12 5.98 -14.28
N ARG A 97 1.77 5.68 -13.02
CA ARG A 97 0.88 4.57 -12.67
C ARG A 97 -0.48 4.67 -13.38
N LYS A 98 -0.99 5.89 -13.64
CA LYS A 98 -2.26 6.09 -14.37
C LYS A 98 -2.25 5.49 -15.79
N HIS A 99 -1.08 5.31 -16.40
CA HIS A 99 -0.91 4.73 -17.73
C HIS A 99 -0.71 3.20 -17.73
N PHE A 100 -0.57 2.57 -16.56
CA PHE A 100 -0.34 1.12 -16.49
C PHE A 100 -1.57 0.31 -16.91
N PRO A 101 -1.41 -0.93 -17.42
CA PRO A 101 -2.49 -1.88 -17.57
C PRO A 101 -3.25 -2.11 -16.25
N ILE A 102 -4.54 -2.45 -16.33
CA ILE A 102 -5.40 -2.64 -15.15
C ILE A 102 -4.84 -3.75 -14.23
N GLN A 103 -4.32 -4.83 -14.84
CA GLN A 103 -3.73 -5.97 -14.13
C GLN A 103 -2.56 -5.57 -13.23
N MET A 104 -1.86 -4.48 -13.57
CA MET A 104 -0.74 -3.93 -12.79
C MET A 104 -1.17 -2.84 -11.80
N LYS A 105 -2.43 -2.40 -11.86
CA LYS A 105 -3.00 -1.38 -10.97
C LYS A 105 -3.65 -2.01 -9.74
N ASP A 106 -4.22 -3.19 -9.89
CA ASP A 106 -4.91 -3.93 -8.83
C ASP A 106 -3.95 -4.45 -7.74
N HIS A 107 -4.45 -4.60 -6.51
CA HIS A 107 -3.71 -5.15 -5.36
C HIS A 107 -2.34 -4.49 -5.08
N ASN A 108 -2.32 -3.15 -5.14
CA ASN A 108 -1.10 -2.34 -5.13
C ASN A 108 -0.36 -2.17 -3.80
N SER A 109 -0.71 -2.91 -2.74
CA SER A 109 -0.13 -2.67 -1.41
C SER A 109 1.39 -2.92 -1.38
N HIS A 110 1.92 -3.72 -2.30
CA HIS A 110 3.35 -3.98 -2.46
C HIS A 110 4.13 -2.77 -3.00
N ASP A 111 3.48 -1.90 -3.78
CA ASP A 111 4.08 -0.68 -4.33
C ASP A 111 3.96 0.53 -3.41
N VAL A 112 3.45 0.33 -2.19
CA VAL A 112 3.23 1.39 -1.20
C VAL A 112 4.04 1.10 0.05
N LEU A 113 5.16 1.80 0.21
CA LEU A 113 6.11 1.57 1.30
C LEU A 113 6.13 2.72 2.32
N LEU A 114 6.85 2.49 3.41
CA LEU A 114 7.11 3.50 4.46
C LEU A 114 8.55 3.97 4.40
N LEU A 115 8.76 5.29 4.37
CA LEU A 115 10.08 5.92 4.46
C LEU A 115 10.08 6.97 5.56
N CYS A 116 11.17 7.08 6.33
CA CYS A 116 11.36 8.25 7.19
C CYS A 116 11.59 9.51 6.33
N THR A 117 11.39 10.69 6.93
CA THR A 117 11.56 11.99 6.23
C THR A 117 12.87 12.12 5.45
N ALA A 118 14.00 11.69 6.04
CA ALA A 118 15.31 11.76 5.39
C ALA A 118 15.42 10.83 4.16
N CYS A 119 15.03 9.55 4.31
CA CYS A 119 15.04 8.60 3.20
C CYS A 119 14.02 8.98 2.11
N HIS A 120 12.88 9.55 2.51
CA HIS A 120 11.87 10.05 1.59
C HIS A 120 12.38 11.23 0.76
N ALA A 121 13.08 12.19 1.38
CA ALA A 121 13.69 13.31 0.67
C ALA A 121 14.75 12.84 -0.33
N LEU A 122 15.60 11.90 0.08
CA LEU A 122 16.61 11.30 -0.80
C LEU A 122 15.98 10.52 -1.96
N SER A 123 14.94 9.72 -1.69
CA SER A 123 14.18 9.02 -2.73
C SER A 123 13.56 10.01 -3.71
N ASN A 124 12.92 11.07 -3.23
CA ASN A 124 12.33 12.09 -4.11
C ASN A 124 13.36 12.81 -4.98
N TYR A 125 14.58 13.02 -4.49
CA TYR A 125 15.67 13.58 -5.30
C TYR A 125 15.98 12.68 -6.50
N TYR A 126 16.18 11.37 -6.27
CA TYR A 126 16.46 10.42 -7.34
C TYR A 126 15.26 10.18 -8.26
N ASP A 127 14.04 10.17 -7.73
CA ASP A 127 12.82 10.12 -8.54
C ASP A 127 12.77 11.28 -9.53
N ASN A 128 13.04 12.51 -9.07
CA ASN A 128 13.02 13.68 -9.95
C ASN A 128 14.11 13.61 -11.02
N HIS A 129 15.29 13.10 -10.68
CA HIS A 129 16.35 12.87 -11.66
C HIS A 129 15.91 11.87 -12.74
N LEU A 130 15.34 10.73 -12.34
CA LEU A 130 14.86 9.72 -13.30
C LEU A 130 13.70 10.26 -14.15
N LYS A 131 12.78 11.03 -13.55
CA LYS A 131 11.69 11.69 -14.28
C LYS A 131 12.22 12.64 -15.37
N GLN A 132 13.29 13.39 -15.08
CA GLN A 132 13.92 14.27 -16.06
C GLN A 132 14.54 13.48 -17.21
N GLN A 133 15.25 12.39 -16.90
CA GLN A 133 15.83 11.52 -17.93
C GLN A 133 14.77 10.91 -18.83
N LEU A 134 13.68 10.37 -18.26
CA LEU A 134 12.58 9.79 -19.03
C LEU A 134 11.84 10.85 -19.87
N ALA A 135 11.71 12.08 -19.37
CA ALA A 135 11.11 13.18 -20.11
C ALA A 135 11.90 13.52 -21.38
N GLU A 136 13.23 13.60 -21.26
CA GLU A 136 14.12 13.86 -22.39
C GLU A 136 14.14 12.69 -23.38
N GLU A 137 14.25 11.45 -22.88
CA GLU A 137 14.35 10.24 -23.71
C GLU A 137 13.07 9.97 -24.52
N PHE A 138 11.90 10.20 -23.92
CA PHE A 138 10.61 9.85 -24.52
C PHE A 138 9.76 11.06 -24.93
N GLY A 139 10.28 12.29 -24.80
CA GLY A 139 9.54 13.51 -25.08
C GLY A 139 8.30 13.69 -24.21
N ALA A 140 8.35 13.21 -22.95
CA ALA A 140 7.22 13.23 -22.03
C ALA A 140 7.25 14.49 -21.15
N PRO A 141 6.17 15.27 -21.04
CA PRO A 141 6.16 16.48 -20.21
C PRO A 141 6.28 16.14 -18.71
N ILE A 142 7.14 16.88 -18.00
CA ILE A 142 7.27 16.80 -16.54
C ILE A 142 6.26 17.74 -15.90
N GLY A 143 5.42 17.19 -15.03
CA GLY A 143 4.33 17.92 -14.40
C GLY A 143 3.08 17.92 -15.27
N CYS A 144 1.93 17.57 -14.66
CA CYS A 144 0.65 17.98 -15.22
C CYS A 144 0.33 19.35 -14.61
N GLU A 145 0.00 20.31 -15.47
CA GLU A 145 -0.86 21.41 -15.07
C GLU A 145 -2.14 20.84 -14.45
N GLU A 146 -2.55 21.49 -13.36
CA GLU A 146 -3.81 21.37 -12.62
C GLU A 146 -3.96 20.28 -11.54
N GLY A 147 -4.02 20.77 -10.29
CA GLY A 147 -5.19 20.59 -9.40
C GLY A 147 -5.20 19.40 -8.46
#